data_AF-A0A1I1PV34-F1
#
_entry.id   AF-A0A1I1PV34-F1
#
_cell.length_a   1.000
_cell.length_b   1.000
_cell.length_c   1.000
_cell.angle_alpha   90.00
_cell.angle_beta   90.00
_cell.angle_gamma   90.00
#
_symmetry.space_group_name_H-M   'P 1'
#
loop_
_entity.id
_entity.type
_entity.pdbx_description
1 polymer ?
#
loop_
_entity_poly.entity_id
_entity_poly.type
_entity_poly.pdbx_seq_one_letter_code
_entity_poly.pdbx_strand_id
1 'polypeptide(L)'
;MKNNLSGRVTALFMASLIPVVFSACGEVKDTAVQNDAAETTASETVTEESSDSEAVESAVETTAVTTVSEAEPTTESTAESAKDEDSEAETVENIPPVTDDRFDPFIEGLSEAIREGSMYYEGPENTDSESTRVSLDLCSKGFSYTFIDIDNDGEYELFIGDEYTDSEGEKIYTCKGFVVITPNGDFKNLASSWTRSRTKYIGGPYFHSDGSGGANLHEAEIYRYDHSTQSLTVEANLVTDSDEPDPSQLPIMYYTLYEGTMWDYQISERAKDDPNALHGDEAQAKWNEYIAKASAETNKLENAQWIRVDI
;
A
#
# COMPACT_ATOMS: atom_id res chain seq x y z
N MET A 1 -6.18 -3.06 -48.87
CA MET A 1 -7.56 -2.72 -48.43
C MET A 1 -7.86 -3.52 -47.18
N LYS A 2 -8.41 -2.84 -46.16
CA LYS A 2 -8.79 -3.26 -44.79
C LYS A 2 -7.69 -3.11 -43.73
N ASN A 3 -7.61 -1.87 -43.26
CA ASN A 3 -7.08 -1.42 -41.98
C ASN A 3 -8.07 -1.85 -40.88
N ASN A 4 -7.57 -2.25 -39.70
CA ASN A 4 -8.31 -2.15 -38.45
C ASN A 4 -7.42 -1.38 -37.47
N LEU A 5 -7.80 -0.12 -37.25
CA LEU A 5 -7.28 0.80 -36.26
C LEU A 5 -8.35 0.87 -35.16
N SER A 6 -8.01 0.44 -33.94
CA SER A 6 -8.81 0.63 -32.72
C SER A 6 -7.79 0.55 -31.59
N GLY A 7 -7.41 1.61 -30.88
CA GLY A 7 -8.18 2.79 -30.50
C GLY A 7 -8.56 2.63 -29.04
N ARG A 8 -7.61 2.89 -28.12
CA ARG A 8 -7.83 3.23 -26.71
C ARG A 8 -6.52 3.72 -26.10
N VAL A 9 -6.40 5.05 -26.09
CA VAL A 9 -5.46 5.82 -25.29
C VAL A 9 -6.25 6.24 -24.06
N THR A 10 -5.86 5.77 -22.88
CA THR A 10 -6.32 6.34 -21.61
C THR A 10 -5.11 7.02 -20.97
N ALA A 11 -4.95 8.30 -21.28
CA ALA A 11 -4.06 9.17 -20.54
C ALA A 11 -4.76 9.61 -19.26
N LEU A 12 -4.14 9.40 -18.09
CA LEU A 12 -4.55 10.07 -16.86
C LEU A 12 -3.51 11.15 -16.51
N PHE A 13 -3.75 12.35 -17.03
CA PHE A 13 -3.20 13.59 -16.51
C PHE A 13 -4.07 14.06 -15.35
N MET A 14 -3.49 14.24 -14.16
CA MET A 14 -4.06 15.14 -13.15
C MET A 14 -2.99 16.15 -12.75
N ALA A 15 -3.10 17.32 -13.37
CA ALA A 15 -2.36 18.52 -13.03
C ALA A 15 -2.96 19.14 -11.75
N SER A 16 -2.13 19.34 -10.73
CA SER A 16 -2.46 20.19 -9.59
C SER A 16 -2.41 21.67 -10.02
N LEU A 17 -3.56 22.26 -10.31
CA LEU A 17 -3.71 23.71 -10.41
C LEU A 17 -3.98 24.27 -9.01
N ILE A 18 -2.93 24.80 -8.36
CA ILE A 18 -3.06 25.69 -7.20
C ILE A 18 -3.05 27.13 -7.75
N PRO A 19 -4.12 27.92 -7.60
CA PRO A 19 -4.01 29.36 -7.81
C PRO A 19 -3.34 30.02 -6.60
N VAL A 20 -2.10 30.48 -6.79
CA VAL A 20 -1.44 31.46 -5.92
C VAL A 20 -2.11 32.82 -6.15
N VAL A 21 -2.88 33.29 -5.17
CA VAL A 21 -3.35 34.69 -5.14
C VAL A 21 -2.45 35.47 -4.18
N PHE A 22 -1.53 36.26 -4.73
CA PHE A 22 -0.97 37.40 -4.03
C PHE A 22 -1.97 38.56 -4.10
N SER A 23 -2.35 39.12 -2.96
CA SER A 23 -2.79 40.50 -2.90
C SER A 23 -2.30 41.15 -1.62
N ALA A 24 -1.43 42.16 -1.78
CA ALA A 24 -0.94 43.01 -0.72
C ALA A 24 -1.60 44.39 -0.80
N CYS A 25 -1.84 44.93 0.40
CA CYS A 25 -2.04 46.34 0.77
C CYS A 25 -3.40 47.03 0.50
N GLY A 26 -4.02 47.47 1.60
CA GLY A 26 -4.95 48.60 1.62
C GLY A 26 -5.81 48.68 2.88
N GLU A 27 -5.33 49.37 3.93
CA GLU A 27 -6.18 49.95 4.98
C GLU A 27 -7.26 50.88 4.38
N VAL A 28 -8.45 50.93 4.99
CA VAL A 28 -9.15 52.16 5.44
C VAL A 28 -10.54 51.82 6.04
N LYS A 29 -10.68 52.17 7.33
CA LYS A 29 -11.81 52.68 8.15
C LYS A 29 -13.29 52.36 7.83
N ASP A 30 -13.96 51.92 8.91
CA ASP A 30 -15.34 52.15 9.36
C ASP A 30 -16.34 52.85 8.42
N THR A 31 -17.47 52.20 8.16
CA THR A 31 -18.80 52.78 8.42
C THR A 31 -19.85 51.68 8.62
N ALA A 32 -20.68 51.85 9.65
CA ALA A 32 -21.86 51.06 9.95
C ALA A 32 -23.03 51.30 8.96
N VAL A 33 -24.07 50.45 9.07
CA VAL A 33 -25.52 50.75 9.01
C VAL A 33 -26.35 49.86 8.05
N GLN A 34 -27.36 49.22 8.67
CA GLN A 34 -28.68 48.73 8.20
C GLN A 34 -28.75 47.56 7.20
N ASN A 35 -29.31 46.41 7.60
CA ASN A 35 -30.76 46.07 7.67
C ASN A 35 -31.45 46.16 6.30
N ASP A 36 -31.90 45.03 5.78
CA ASP A 36 -33.34 44.80 5.60
C ASP A 36 -33.64 43.29 5.53
N ALA A 37 -34.48 42.86 6.46
CA ALA A 37 -35.16 41.59 6.49
C ALA A 37 -36.60 41.83 6.01
N ALA A 38 -37.09 40.98 5.10
CA ALA A 38 -38.51 40.78 4.80
C ALA A 38 -38.65 39.29 4.45
N GLU A 39 -39.11 38.46 5.39
CA GLU A 39 -40.52 38.04 5.54
C GLU A 39 -41.16 37.56 4.23
N THR A 40 -41.39 36.25 4.14
CA THR A 40 -42.71 35.69 3.77
C THR A 40 -42.85 34.26 4.32
N THR A 41 -43.81 34.16 5.24
CA THR A 41 -44.65 33.03 5.68
C THR A 41 -45.19 32.16 4.51
N ALA A 42 -45.76 30.96 4.64
CA ALA A 42 -45.83 29.83 5.57
C ALA A 42 -47.01 28.93 5.09
N SER A 43 -47.10 27.70 5.63
CA SER A 43 -48.20 26.71 5.54
C SER A 43 -48.34 25.94 4.22
N GLU A 44 -48.62 24.64 4.18
CA GLU A 44 -48.95 23.59 5.18
C GLU A 44 -48.82 22.25 4.41
N THR A 45 -48.37 21.13 4.99
CA THR A 45 -49.26 20.18 5.67
C THR A 45 -48.42 19.06 6.28
N VAL A 46 -48.73 18.76 7.55
CA VAL A 46 -48.24 17.64 8.34
C VAL A 46 -49.22 16.47 8.16
N THR A 47 -48.71 15.24 8.08
CA THR A 47 -49.48 14.05 8.45
C THR A 47 -48.55 13.10 9.19
N GLU A 48 -48.73 13.05 10.51
CA GLU A 48 -48.17 12.05 11.40
C GLU A 48 -49.09 10.83 11.40
N GLU A 49 -48.51 9.62 11.35
CA GLU A 49 -49.16 8.42 11.89
C GLU A 49 -48.18 7.70 12.83
N SER A 50 -48.44 7.94 14.12
CA SER A 50 -48.55 6.98 15.23
C SER A 50 -47.71 5.70 15.22
N SER A 51 -46.88 5.64 16.25
CA SER A 51 -46.37 4.46 16.96
C SER A 51 -47.43 3.40 17.29
N ASP A 52 -47.01 2.14 17.35
CA ASP A 52 -47.35 1.28 18.48
C ASP A 52 -46.24 0.25 18.75
N SER A 53 -45.98 0.06 20.03
CA SER A 53 -44.93 -0.75 20.62
C SER A 53 -45.55 -1.73 21.61
N GLU A 54 -45.29 -3.02 21.47
CA GLU A 54 -45.35 -4.05 22.52
C GLU A 54 -44.53 -5.25 22.02
N ALA A 55 -44.01 -6.21 22.79
CA ALA A 55 -43.47 -6.31 24.14
C ALA A 55 -43.06 -7.79 24.30
N VAL A 56 -41.81 -8.03 24.72
CA VAL A 56 -41.38 -9.07 25.70
C VAL A 56 -41.79 -10.55 25.53
N GLU A 57 -40.78 -11.43 25.35
CA GLU A 57 -40.52 -12.72 26.05
C GLU A 57 -39.06 -13.11 25.69
N SER A 58 -38.02 -13.25 26.55
CA SER A 58 -37.79 -14.02 27.79
C SER A 58 -38.11 -15.52 27.60
N ALA A 59 -37.25 -16.54 27.75
CA ALA A 59 -36.02 -16.72 28.52
C ALA A 59 -35.34 -18.09 28.22
N VAL A 60 -34.12 -18.28 28.77
CA VAL A 60 -33.52 -19.54 29.33
C VAL A 60 -32.96 -20.57 28.32
N GLU A 61 -31.63 -20.67 28.16
CA GLU A 61 -30.63 -21.42 28.97
C GLU A 61 -30.59 -22.93 28.63
N THR A 62 -29.47 -23.44 28.08
CA THR A 62 -28.74 -24.56 28.70
C THR A 62 -27.35 -24.82 28.10
N THR A 63 -26.44 -25.04 29.03
CA THR A 63 -25.04 -25.44 29.01
C THR A 63 -24.81 -26.84 28.44
N ALA A 64 -23.67 -27.05 27.77
CA ALA A 64 -22.97 -28.33 27.75
C ALA A 64 -21.46 -28.13 27.58
N VAL A 65 -20.78 -28.07 28.72
CA VAL A 65 -19.34 -28.27 28.87
C VAL A 65 -19.04 -29.75 28.62
N THR A 66 -18.07 -30.06 27.76
CA THR A 66 -17.44 -31.39 27.72
C THR A 66 -15.94 -31.23 27.90
N THR A 67 -15.50 -31.55 29.11
CA THR A 67 -14.12 -31.81 29.50
C THR A 67 -13.77 -33.26 29.15
N VAL A 68 -12.62 -33.49 28.51
CA VAL A 68 -11.95 -34.79 28.51
C VAL A 68 -10.44 -34.58 28.71
N SER A 69 -9.96 -35.23 29.78
CA SER A 69 -8.60 -35.45 30.29
C SER A 69 -7.57 -35.83 29.22
N GLU A 70 -6.35 -35.27 29.23
CA GLU A 70 -5.17 -35.65 30.04
C GLU A 70 -4.67 -37.08 29.80
N ALA A 71 -3.49 -37.17 29.17
CA ALA A 71 -2.53 -38.26 29.34
C ALA A 71 -1.12 -37.76 29.00
N GLU A 72 -0.29 -37.58 30.02
CA GLU A 72 1.17 -37.54 29.89
C GLU A 72 1.71 -38.93 29.47
N PRO A 73 2.91 -38.96 28.90
CA PRO A 73 3.90 -39.85 29.50
C PRO A 73 5.22 -39.15 29.80
N THR A 74 5.63 -39.32 31.05
CA THR A 74 6.98 -39.18 31.58
C THR A 74 7.91 -40.22 30.94
N THR A 75 9.10 -39.81 30.50
CA THR A 75 10.28 -40.68 30.48
C THR A 75 11.53 -39.90 30.88
N GLU A 76 12.18 -40.44 31.92
CA GLU A 76 13.44 -40.01 32.52
C GLU A 76 14.67 -40.27 31.63
N SER A 77 15.75 -39.55 32.01
CA SER A 77 17.17 -39.92 31.91
C SER A 77 17.80 -39.82 30.51
N THR A 78 18.89 -39.08 30.30
CA THR A 78 20.17 -39.24 31.00
C THR A 78 21.05 -38.03 30.72
N ALA A 79 21.64 -37.46 31.77
CA ALA A 79 22.73 -36.51 31.65
C ALA A 79 24.02 -37.26 31.28
N GLU A 80 24.67 -36.89 30.18
CA GLU A 80 26.06 -37.25 29.94
C GLU A 80 26.82 -36.01 29.46
N SER A 81 27.83 -35.66 30.22
CA SER A 81 28.75 -34.55 29.98
C SER A 81 29.90 -35.05 29.11
N ALA A 82 30.11 -34.42 27.96
CA ALA A 82 31.37 -34.37 27.23
C ALA A 82 31.36 -33.08 26.39
N LYS A 83 32.13 -32.06 26.77
CA LYS A 83 33.55 -31.82 26.46
C LYS A 83 33.68 -31.05 25.14
N ASP A 84 34.29 -29.87 25.26
CA ASP A 84 34.58 -28.89 24.22
C ASP A 84 35.11 -29.53 22.92
N GLU A 85 34.57 -29.11 21.78
CA GLU A 85 35.25 -29.12 20.49
C GLU A 85 34.62 -28.06 19.56
N ASP A 86 35.49 -27.12 19.17
CA ASP A 86 35.40 -26.12 18.08
C ASP A 86 34.03 -25.53 17.72
N SER A 87 33.74 -24.35 18.28
CA SER A 87 32.97 -23.36 17.54
C SER A 87 33.86 -22.81 16.42
N GLU A 88 33.86 -23.47 15.26
CA GLU A 88 34.21 -22.81 14.01
C GLU A 88 33.24 -21.64 13.85
N ALA A 89 33.71 -20.44 14.17
CA ALA A 89 33.06 -19.23 13.78
C ALA A 89 33.00 -19.27 12.25
N GLU A 90 31.82 -19.55 11.70
CA GLU A 90 31.55 -19.33 10.28
C GLU A 90 31.98 -17.90 9.98
N THR A 91 33.10 -17.77 9.29
CA THR A 91 33.48 -16.53 8.66
C THR A 91 32.38 -16.24 7.66
N VAL A 92 31.51 -15.29 8.01
CA VAL A 92 30.57 -14.68 7.06
C VAL A 92 31.44 -14.19 5.91
N GLU A 93 31.47 -14.96 4.82
CA GLU A 93 32.17 -14.54 3.62
C GLU A 93 31.56 -13.21 3.22
N ASN A 94 32.42 -12.21 3.09
CA ASN A 94 32.01 -10.86 2.73
C ASN A 94 31.69 -10.89 1.23
N ILE A 95 30.49 -11.37 0.88
CA ILE A 95 30.02 -11.47 -0.50
C ILE A 95 29.91 -10.04 -1.04
N PRO A 96 30.61 -9.69 -2.13
CA PRO A 96 30.53 -8.36 -2.69
C PRO A 96 29.08 -8.05 -3.11
N PRO A 97 28.64 -6.78 -3.05
CA PRO A 97 27.33 -6.41 -3.55
C PRO A 97 27.23 -6.79 -5.02
N VAL A 98 26.08 -7.36 -5.40
CA VAL A 98 25.73 -7.53 -6.81
C VAL A 98 25.71 -6.14 -7.46
N THR A 99 26.18 -6.05 -8.70
CA THR A 99 26.16 -4.81 -9.49
C THR A 99 25.60 -5.10 -10.87
N ASP A 100 24.81 -4.18 -11.40
CA ASP A 100 24.31 -4.22 -12.77
C ASP A 100 24.37 -2.82 -13.40
N ASP A 101 25.45 -2.57 -14.13
CA ASP A 101 25.77 -1.28 -14.76
C ASP A 101 24.68 -0.81 -15.74
N ARG A 102 23.77 -1.69 -16.18
CA ARG A 102 22.64 -1.31 -17.03
C ARG A 102 21.72 -0.30 -16.36
N PHE A 103 21.68 -0.28 -15.03
CA PHE A 103 20.88 0.67 -14.25
C PHE A 103 21.59 1.98 -13.90
N ASP A 104 22.88 2.13 -14.24
CA ASP A 104 23.64 3.35 -13.96
C ASP A 104 22.92 4.62 -14.46
N PRO A 105 22.35 4.68 -15.69
CA PRO A 105 21.64 5.87 -16.15
C PRO A 105 20.44 6.25 -15.27
N PHE A 106 19.72 5.25 -14.73
CA PHE A 106 18.59 5.49 -13.83
C PHE A 106 19.08 5.99 -12.46
N ILE A 107 20.13 5.38 -11.91
CA ILE A 107 20.69 5.73 -10.60
C ILE A 107 21.31 7.13 -10.63
N GLU A 108 22.05 7.46 -11.70
CA GLU A 108 22.63 8.78 -11.92
C GLU A 108 21.55 9.84 -12.08
N GLY A 109 20.53 9.59 -12.91
CA GLY A 109 19.42 10.50 -13.12
C GLY A 109 18.58 10.72 -11.86
N LEU A 110 18.34 9.68 -11.07
CA LEU A 110 17.69 9.81 -9.76
C LEU A 110 18.52 10.68 -8.82
N SER A 111 19.84 10.45 -8.77
CA SER A 111 20.76 11.24 -7.94
C SER A 111 20.76 12.73 -8.34
N GLU A 112 20.76 13.02 -9.63
CA GLU A 112 20.67 14.39 -10.16
C GLU A 112 19.32 15.03 -9.81
N ALA A 113 18.21 14.33 -10.03
CA ALA A 113 16.87 14.84 -9.71
C ALA A 113 16.71 15.20 -8.23
N ILE A 114 17.32 14.42 -7.32
CA ILE A 114 17.34 14.73 -5.87
C ILE A 114 18.15 16.00 -5.61
N ARG A 115 19.34 16.15 -6.20
CA ARG A 115 20.19 17.35 -6.03
C ARG A 115 19.52 18.63 -6.54
N GLU A 116 18.73 18.51 -7.60
CA GLU A 116 17.96 19.62 -8.17
C GLU A 116 16.73 19.99 -7.35
N GLY A 117 16.34 19.15 -6.37
CA GLY A 117 15.14 19.36 -5.56
C GLY A 117 13.85 19.12 -6.32
N SER A 118 13.86 18.21 -7.31
CA SER A 118 12.64 17.76 -7.98
C SER A 118 11.72 17.04 -6.98
N MET A 119 10.41 17.04 -7.24
CA MET A 119 9.45 16.33 -6.39
C MET A 119 9.34 14.85 -6.76
N TYR A 120 9.54 14.53 -8.04
CA TYR A 120 9.40 13.20 -8.60
C TYR A 120 10.49 12.92 -9.62
N TYR A 121 10.81 11.64 -9.81
CA TYR A 121 11.66 11.16 -10.89
C TYR A 121 10.96 10.05 -11.68
N GLU A 122 10.99 10.17 -13.01
CA GLU A 122 10.27 9.29 -13.95
C GLU A 122 11.22 8.30 -14.68
N GLY A 123 12.54 8.41 -14.47
CA GLY A 123 13.54 7.73 -15.29
C GLY A 123 14.18 8.66 -16.33
N PRO A 124 15.26 8.21 -16.99
CA PRO A 124 16.08 9.06 -17.87
C PRO A 124 15.41 9.45 -19.20
N GLU A 125 14.48 8.64 -19.72
CA GLU A 125 13.86 8.91 -21.04
C GLU A 125 12.34 9.16 -20.97
N ASN A 126 11.70 8.97 -19.81
CA ASN A 126 10.24 9.04 -19.59
C ASN A 126 9.40 8.71 -20.84
N THR A 127 9.59 7.49 -21.37
CA THR A 127 8.92 7.04 -22.60
C THR A 127 7.64 6.24 -22.33
N ASP A 128 7.45 5.73 -21.10
CA ASP A 128 6.31 4.89 -20.73
C ASP A 128 5.34 5.61 -19.78
N SER A 129 4.12 5.86 -20.26
CA SER A 129 3.03 6.44 -19.47
C SER A 129 2.52 5.56 -18.33
N GLU A 130 2.87 4.27 -18.34
CA GLU A 130 2.51 3.30 -17.28
C GLU A 130 3.57 3.22 -16.16
N SER A 131 4.71 3.90 -16.31
CA SER A 131 5.74 3.95 -15.27
C SER A 131 5.25 4.79 -14.08
N THR A 132 5.38 4.24 -12.88
CA THR A 132 5.15 5.04 -11.66
C THR A 132 6.36 5.93 -11.36
N ARG A 133 6.15 7.01 -10.62
CA ARG A 133 7.21 7.97 -10.31
C ARG A 133 7.83 7.67 -8.95
N VAL A 134 9.15 7.76 -8.85
CA VAL A 134 9.82 7.74 -7.56
C VAL A 134 9.55 9.08 -6.86
N SER A 135 8.97 9.03 -5.65
CA SER A 135 8.75 10.23 -4.83
C SER A 135 10.05 10.66 -4.15
N LEU A 136 10.57 11.83 -4.50
CA LEU A 136 11.89 12.28 -4.04
C LEU A 136 11.89 12.82 -2.60
N ASP A 137 10.72 13.14 -2.05
CA ASP A 137 10.57 13.44 -0.62
C ASP A 137 11.10 12.29 0.26
N LEU A 138 10.95 11.05 -0.21
CA LEU A 138 11.44 9.83 0.45
C LEU A 138 12.96 9.58 0.29
N CYS A 139 13.61 10.33 -0.60
CA CYS A 139 15.02 10.19 -0.97
C CYS A 139 15.83 11.48 -0.73
N SER A 140 15.26 12.45 -0.01
CA SER A 140 15.81 13.81 0.15
C SER A 140 17.19 13.90 0.81
N LYS A 141 17.68 12.83 1.44
CA LYS A 141 19.02 12.74 2.06
C LYS A 141 19.87 11.64 1.40
N GLY A 142 19.56 11.30 0.16
CA GLY A 142 20.07 10.12 -0.52
C GLY A 142 19.17 8.91 -0.36
N PHE A 143 19.55 7.83 -1.04
CA PHE A 143 18.76 6.61 -1.18
C PHE A 143 19.66 5.37 -1.09
N SER A 144 19.06 4.23 -0.79
CA SER A 144 19.73 2.94 -0.85
C SER A 144 19.08 2.09 -1.94
N TYR A 145 19.86 1.22 -2.57
CA TYR A 145 19.34 0.30 -3.56
C TYR A 145 20.06 -1.05 -3.52
N THR A 146 19.46 -2.05 -4.14
CA THR A 146 20.06 -3.37 -4.36
C THR A 146 19.56 -3.95 -5.67
N PHE A 147 20.27 -4.95 -6.18
CA PHE A 147 19.85 -5.70 -7.36
C PHE A 147 19.29 -7.04 -6.91
N ILE A 148 18.09 -7.34 -7.39
CA ILE A 148 17.36 -8.55 -7.03
C ILE A 148 16.84 -9.18 -8.31
N ASP A 149 17.08 -10.48 -8.50
CA ASP A 149 16.37 -11.29 -9.49
C ASP A 149 15.13 -11.81 -8.77
N ILE A 150 13.99 -11.12 -8.89
CA ILE A 150 12.81 -11.39 -8.06
C ILE A 150 12.07 -12.66 -8.51
N ASP A 151 12.15 -13.05 -9.78
CA ASP A 151 11.37 -14.12 -10.39
C ASP A 151 12.20 -15.35 -10.80
N ASN A 152 13.53 -15.30 -10.62
CA ASN A 152 14.51 -16.33 -10.97
C ASN A 152 14.70 -16.55 -12.48
N ASP A 153 14.58 -15.51 -13.30
CA ASP A 153 14.85 -15.62 -14.74
C ASP A 153 16.34 -15.41 -15.10
N GLY A 154 17.15 -14.95 -14.12
CA GLY A 154 18.58 -14.67 -14.26
C GLY A 154 18.89 -13.22 -14.64
N GLU A 155 17.88 -12.37 -14.83
CA GLU A 155 18.00 -10.94 -15.00
C GLU A 155 17.70 -10.24 -13.68
N TYR A 156 18.46 -9.18 -13.38
CA TYR A 156 18.25 -8.43 -12.14
C TYR A 156 17.32 -7.24 -12.38
N GLU A 157 16.42 -7.01 -11.43
CA GLU A 157 15.72 -5.77 -11.23
C GLU A 157 16.45 -4.86 -10.24
N LEU A 158 16.17 -3.55 -10.35
CA LEU A 158 16.65 -2.57 -9.39
C LEU A 158 15.57 -2.31 -8.33
N PHE A 159 15.90 -2.63 -7.07
CA PHE A 159 15.08 -2.29 -5.92
C PHE A 159 15.68 -1.07 -5.20
N ILE A 160 14.92 0.02 -5.10
CA ILE A 160 15.29 1.24 -4.37
C ILE A 160 14.44 1.30 -3.12
N GLY A 161 15.07 1.45 -1.96
CA GLY A 161 14.34 1.31 -0.71
C GLY A 161 15.19 1.41 0.54
N ASP A 162 14.60 1.02 1.65
CA ASP A 162 15.29 0.87 2.93
C ASP A 162 14.85 -0.45 3.60
N GLU A 163 15.72 -1.01 4.43
CA GLU A 163 15.38 -2.07 5.37
C GLU A 163 15.33 -1.51 6.80
N TYR A 164 14.40 -2.01 7.60
CA TYR A 164 14.38 -1.80 9.05
C TYR A 164 13.79 -3.02 9.76
N THR A 165 14.17 -3.21 11.02
CA THR A 165 13.56 -4.23 11.88
C THR A 165 12.51 -3.57 12.76
N ASP A 166 11.30 -4.14 12.80
CA ASP A 166 10.23 -3.63 13.64
C ASP A 166 10.37 -4.07 15.12
N SER A 167 9.36 -3.76 15.94
CA SER A 167 9.37 -4.12 17.36
C SER A 167 9.25 -5.61 17.64
N GLU A 168 8.79 -6.40 16.68
CA GLU A 168 8.63 -7.85 16.79
C GLU A 168 9.86 -8.61 16.27
N GLY A 169 10.83 -7.89 15.70
CA GLY A 169 12.04 -8.46 15.14
C GLY A 169 11.89 -8.81 13.66
N GLU A 170 10.78 -8.45 13.02
CA GLU A 170 10.56 -8.71 11.60
C GLU A 170 11.32 -7.68 10.76
N LYS A 171 12.06 -8.15 9.74
CA LYS A 171 12.70 -7.27 8.74
C LYS A 171 11.66 -6.81 7.72
N ILE A 172 11.50 -5.49 7.60
CA ILE A 172 10.59 -4.85 6.66
C ILE A 172 11.39 -4.12 5.59
N TYR A 173 11.00 -4.35 4.34
CA TYR A 173 11.64 -3.80 3.14
C TYR A 173 10.71 -2.77 2.48
N THR A 174 10.98 -1.49 2.68
CA THR A 174 10.18 -0.43 2.07
C THR A 174 10.62 -0.20 0.63
N CYS A 175 9.70 -0.30 -0.32
CA CYS A 175 9.91 -0.07 -1.74
C CYS A 175 9.65 1.40 -2.08
N LYS A 176 10.71 2.16 -2.36
CA LYS A 176 10.63 3.52 -2.93
C LYS A 176 10.67 3.52 -4.46
N GLY A 177 11.19 2.45 -5.06
CA GLY A 177 11.20 2.22 -6.50
C GLY A 177 11.46 0.75 -6.77
N PHE A 178 10.78 0.18 -7.76
CA PHE A 178 11.05 -1.15 -8.28
C PHE A 178 11.12 -1.06 -9.79
N VAL A 179 12.34 -1.11 -10.34
CA VAL A 179 12.63 -0.71 -11.70
C VAL A 179 13.09 -1.90 -12.52
N VAL A 180 12.47 -2.07 -13.69
CA VAL A 180 12.82 -3.08 -14.68
C VAL A 180 13.36 -2.40 -15.93
N ILE A 181 14.17 -3.13 -16.70
CA ILE A 181 14.56 -2.73 -18.05
C ILE A 181 13.68 -3.47 -19.05
N THR A 182 12.98 -2.73 -19.89
CA THR A 182 12.10 -3.29 -20.91
C THR A 182 12.91 -3.94 -22.04
N PRO A 183 12.29 -4.80 -22.88
CA PRO A 183 12.96 -5.38 -24.04
C PRO A 183 13.54 -4.36 -25.03
N ASN A 184 13.06 -3.12 -25.02
CA ASN A 184 13.56 -2.04 -25.86
C ASN A 184 14.75 -1.29 -25.22
N GLY A 185 15.11 -1.60 -23.97
CA GLY A 185 16.13 -0.91 -23.19
C GLY A 185 15.61 0.28 -22.37
N ASP A 186 14.31 0.59 -22.43
CA ASP A 186 13.71 1.63 -21.61
C ASP A 186 13.60 1.20 -20.13
N PHE A 187 13.60 2.16 -19.21
CA PHE A 187 13.36 1.90 -17.79
C PHE A 187 11.88 2.07 -17.45
N LYS A 188 11.33 1.10 -16.71
CA LYS A 188 9.97 1.16 -16.18
C LYS A 188 10.00 0.97 -14.67
N ASN A 189 9.56 1.96 -13.92
CA ASN A 189 9.35 1.83 -12.49
C ASN A 189 7.93 1.31 -12.27
N LEU A 190 7.81 0.16 -11.61
CA LEU A 190 6.56 -0.56 -11.46
C LEU A 190 5.89 -0.31 -10.11
N ALA A 191 6.67 -0.14 -9.04
CA ALA A 191 6.17 0.16 -7.70
C ALA A 191 6.92 1.33 -7.07
N SER A 192 6.20 2.19 -6.37
CA SER A 192 6.78 3.26 -5.55
C SER A 192 5.90 3.53 -4.34
N SER A 193 6.54 3.78 -3.20
CA SER A 193 5.92 4.48 -2.08
C SER A 193 5.73 5.96 -2.41
N TRP A 194 4.82 6.63 -1.69
CA TRP A 194 4.69 8.09 -1.70
C TRP A 194 4.31 8.60 -0.31
N THR A 195 4.21 9.91 -0.11
CA THR A 195 4.04 10.51 1.23
C THR A 195 2.82 9.99 2.02
N ARG A 196 1.82 9.38 1.34
CA ARG A 196 0.60 8.86 1.96
C ARG A 196 0.35 7.36 1.75
N SER A 197 1.24 6.65 1.06
CA SER A 197 1.20 5.18 0.96
C SER A 197 2.59 4.59 1.05
N ARG A 198 2.70 3.47 1.76
CA ARG A 198 3.94 2.71 1.88
C ARG A 198 3.78 1.39 1.16
N THR A 199 4.62 1.21 0.15
CA THR A 199 4.77 -0.07 -0.54
C THR A 199 5.91 -0.84 0.10
N LYS A 200 5.67 -2.11 0.42
CA LYS A 200 6.63 -3.03 1.01
C LYS A 200 6.83 -4.23 0.08
N TYR A 201 8.04 -4.74 0.03
CA TYR A 201 8.28 -6.10 -0.47
C TYR A 201 7.95 -7.10 0.64
N ILE A 202 7.17 -8.13 0.32
CA ILE A 202 6.68 -9.09 1.32
C ILE A 202 7.03 -10.56 1.04
N GLY A 203 7.68 -10.85 -0.10
CA GLY A 203 8.18 -12.19 -0.44
C GLY A 203 7.89 -12.60 -1.88
N GLY A 204 8.74 -13.45 -2.47
CA GLY A 204 8.56 -13.92 -3.84
C GLY A 204 8.39 -12.76 -4.83
N PRO A 205 7.35 -12.76 -5.69
CA PRO A 205 7.01 -11.63 -6.57
C PRO A 205 6.05 -10.61 -5.94
N TYR A 206 5.80 -10.67 -4.63
CA TYR A 206 4.72 -9.93 -3.98
C TYR A 206 5.15 -8.62 -3.33
N PHE A 207 4.29 -7.62 -3.49
CA PHE A 207 4.38 -6.32 -2.84
C PHE A 207 3.07 -6.03 -2.11
N HIS A 208 3.14 -5.32 -0.99
CA HIS A 208 1.99 -4.84 -0.24
C HIS A 208 2.07 -3.33 -0.12
N SER A 209 1.09 -2.63 -0.69
CA SER A 209 0.90 -1.19 -0.52
C SER A 209 -0.19 -0.94 0.50
N ASP A 210 0.06 -0.03 1.43
CA ASP A 210 -0.89 0.37 2.46
C ASP A 210 -0.85 1.90 2.57
N GLY A 211 -2.00 2.56 2.37
CA GLY A 211 -2.05 4.00 2.33
C GLY A 211 -3.43 4.62 2.41
N SER A 212 -3.45 5.94 2.54
CA SER A 212 -4.69 6.72 2.61
C SER A 212 -5.28 6.93 1.21
N GLY A 213 -6.53 6.53 1.03
CA GLY A 213 -7.38 6.88 -0.11
C GLY A 213 -8.12 8.23 0.07
N GLY A 214 -8.00 8.86 1.24
CA GLY A 214 -8.70 10.11 1.58
C GLY A 214 -9.04 10.23 3.07
N ALA A 215 -9.88 11.21 3.43
CA ALA A 215 -10.19 11.55 4.83
C ALA A 215 -10.76 10.38 5.65
N ASN A 216 -11.60 9.54 5.04
CA ASN A 216 -12.27 8.42 5.69
C ASN A 216 -12.02 7.08 4.99
N LEU A 217 -11.09 7.06 4.03
CA LEU A 217 -10.81 5.90 3.18
C LEU A 217 -9.36 5.48 3.35
N HIS A 218 -9.17 4.22 3.71
CA HIS A 218 -7.87 3.55 3.71
C HIS A 218 -7.88 2.44 2.66
N GLU A 219 -6.78 2.31 1.94
CA GLU A 219 -6.63 1.35 0.86
C GLU A 219 -5.37 0.52 1.08
N ALA A 220 -5.52 -0.80 1.02
CA ALA A 220 -4.41 -1.73 1.03
C ALA A 220 -4.48 -2.64 -0.21
N GLU A 221 -3.36 -2.82 -0.89
CA GLU A 221 -3.26 -3.62 -2.11
C GLU A 221 -2.13 -4.64 -2.00
N ILE A 222 -2.38 -5.85 -2.49
CA ILE A 222 -1.35 -6.85 -2.73
C ILE A 222 -1.12 -6.92 -4.23
N TYR A 223 0.08 -6.55 -4.66
CA TYR A 223 0.51 -6.70 -6.04
C TYR A 223 1.33 -7.95 -6.21
N ARG A 224 1.23 -8.55 -7.40
CA ARG A 224 2.12 -9.58 -7.89
C ARG A 224 2.85 -9.09 -9.13
N TYR A 225 4.17 -9.19 -9.12
CA TYR A 225 4.99 -8.99 -10.30
C TYR A 225 4.87 -10.16 -11.27
N ASP A 226 4.59 -9.82 -12.53
CA ASP A 226 4.64 -10.74 -13.65
C ASP A 226 5.75 -10.31 -14.60
N HIS A 227 6.84 -11.07 -14.59
CA HIS A 227 8.00 -10.83 -15.44
C HIS A 227 7.67 -10.93 -16.92
N SER A 228 6.78 -11.84 -17.32
CA SER A 228 6.47 -12.06 -18.73
C SER A 228 5.83 -10.84 -19.39
N THR A 229 5.14 -10.02 -18.60
CA THR A 229 4.53 -8.76 -19.02
C THR A 229 5.23 -7.54 -18.45
N GLN A 230 6.23 -7.72 -17.59
CA GLN A 230 6.92 -6.68 -16.83
C GLN A 230 5.93 -5.68 -16.20
N SER A 231 4.96 -6.22 -15.46
CA SER A 231 3.89 -5.44 -14.86
C SER A 231 3.55 -5.93 -13.44
N LEU A 232 2.91 -5.05 -12.66
CA LEU A 232 2.27 -5.43 -11.40
C LEU A 232 0.78 -5.63 -11.64
N THR A 233 0.26 -6.75 -11.15
CA THR A 233 -1.18 -7.02 -11.11
C THR A 233 -1.65 -6.97 -9.67
N VAL A 234 -2.73 -6.25 -9.39
CA VAL A 234 -3.39 -6.30 -8.09
C VAL A 234 -4.06 -7.66 -7.95
N GLU A 235 -3.64 -8.48 -6.98
CA GLU A 235 -4.34 -9.73 -6.64
C GLU A 235 -5.52 -9.48 -5.70
N ALA A 236 -5.36 -8.53 -4.78
CA ALA A 236 -6.36 -8.20 -3.79
C ALA A 236 -6.26 -6.72 -3.40
N ASN A 237 -7.41 -6.09 -3.21
CA ASN A 237 -7.53 -4.70 -2.76
C ASN A 237 -8.55 -4.62 -1.62
N LEU A 238 -8.06 -4.32 -0.41
CA LEU A 238 -8.87 -4.11 0.77
C LEU A 238 -9.10 -2.62 0.96
N VAL A 239 -10.35 -2.21 0.83
CA VAL A 239 -10.82 -0.88 1.15
C VAL A 239 -11.40 -0.90 2.56
N THR A 240 -10.91 0.02 3.39
CA THR A 240 -11.47 0.26 4.72
C THR A 240 -12.08 1.65 4.74
N ASP A 241 -13.42 1.69 4.86
CA ASP A 241 -14.19 2.92 5.00
C ASP A 241 -14.59 3.09 6.47
N SER A 242 -14.57 4.31 6.97
CA SER A 242 -15.10 4.64 8.29
C SER A 242 -16.17 5.72 8.15
N ASP A 243 -17.37 5.48 8.67
CA ASP A 243 -18.33 6.57 8.82
C ASP A 243 -17.76 7.58 9.84
N GLU A 244 -17.84 8.89 9.55
CA GLU A 244 -17.46 9.92 10.53
C GLU A 244 -18.31 9.73 11.78
N PRO A 245 -17.72 9.32 12.90
CA PRO A 245 -18.52 9.06 14.09
C PRO A 245 -19.01 10.39 14.67
N ASP A 246 -20.09 10.32 15.44
CA ASP A 246 -20.33 11.31 16.49
C ASP A 246 -19.00 11.50 17.27
N PRO A 247 -18.55 12.73 17.58
CA PRO A 247 -17.29 12.96 18.29
C PRO A 247 -17.15 12.24 19.65
N SER A 248 -18.23 11.64 20.16
CA SER A 248 -18.24 10.79 21.35
C SER A 248 -18.06 9.28 21.10
N GLN A 249 -17.98 8.83 19.84
CA GLN A 249 -17.91 7.42 19.46
C GLN A 249 -16.63 7.08 18.68
N LEU A 250 -16.21 5.82 18.77
CA LEU A 250 -15.16 5.30 17.90
C LEU A 250 -15.71 5.12 16.48
N PRO A 251 -14.90 5.36 15.44
CA PRO A 251 -15.31 5.10 14.07
C PRO A 251 -15.67 3.63 13.86
N ILE A 252 -16.77 3.38 13.15
CA ILE A 252 -17.16 2.03 12.73
C ILE A 252 -16.43 1.76 11.41
N MET A 253 -15.60 0.72 11.42
CA MET A 253 -14.80 0.32 10.25
C MET A 253 -15.61 -0.66 9.40
N TYR A 254 -15.67 -0.39 8.10
CA TYR A 254 -16.27 -1.26 7.09
C TYR A 254 -15.17 -1.75 6.16
N TYR A 255 -14.99 -3.07 6.12
CA TYR A 255 -14.05 -3.72 5.24
C TYR A 255 -14.76 -4.17 3.97
N THR A 256 -14.21 -3.78 2.82
CA THR A 256 -14.65 -4.25 1.51
C THR A 256 -13.44 -4.77 0.76
N LEU A 257 -13.49 -6.02 0.31
CA LEU A 257 -12.39 -6.65 -0.42
C LEU A 257 -12.78 -6.94 -1.87
N TYR A 258 -11.93 -6.50 -2.79
CA TYR A 258 -11.98 -6.83 -4.20
C TYR A 258 -10.88 -7.84 -4.52
N GLU A 259 -11.21 -8.92 -5.23
CA GLU A 259 -10.22 -9.78 -5.90
C GLU A 259 -9.86 -9.08 -7.23
N GLY A 260 -8.63 -8.60 -7.34
CA GLY A 260 -8.24 -7.62 -8.36
C GLY A 260 -8.23 -6.18 -7.84
N THR A 261 -8.29 -5.22 -8.76
CA THR A 261 -8.30 -3.79 -8.41
C THR A 261 -9.74 -3.26 -8.29
N MET A 262 -10.02 -2.43 -7.27
CA MET A 262 -11.34 -1.77 -7.14
C MET A 262 -11.69 -0.91 -8.36
N TRP A 263 -10.70 -0.41 -9.11
CA TRP A 263 -10.91 0.49 -10.23
C TRP A 263 -11.61 -0.16 -11.43
N ASP A 264 -11.57 -1.49 -11.52
CA ASP A 264 -12.32 -2.25 -12.51
C ASP A 264 -13.82 -2.34 -12.16
N TYR A 265 -14.15 -2.11 -10.90
CA TYR A 265 -15.51 -2.11 -10.40
C TYR A 265 -16.05 -0.67 -10.53
N GLN A 266 -17.21 -0.51 -11.16
CA GLN A 266 -17.91 0.77 -11.19
C GLN A 266 -18.53 1.00 -9.81
N ILE A 267 -17.70 1.39 -8.85
CA ILE A 267 -18.09 1.51 -7.45
C ILE A 267 -19.29 2.45 -7.38
N SER A 268 -20.34 1.99 -6.69
CA SER A 268 -21.41 2.86 -6.23
C SER A 268 -20.81 3.97 -5.34
N GLU A 269 -21.60 4.94 -4.90
CA GLU A 269 -21.08 6.04 -4.07
C GLU A 269 -20.34 5.58 -2.80
N ARG A 270 -20.43 4.29 -2.41
CA ARG A 270 -19.75 3.69 -1.26
C ARG A 270 -19.30 2.25 -1.55
N ALA A 271 -18.03 1.93 -1.29
CA ALA A 271 -17.48 0.58 -1.47
C ALA A 271 -18.26 -0.50 -0.69
N LYS A 272 -18.75 -0.18 0.51
CA LYS A 272 -19.53 -1.09 1.37
C LYS A 272 -20.85 -1.59 0.76
N ASP A 273 -21.31 -0.97 -0.32
CA ASP A 273 -22.57 -1.34 -0.98
C ASP A 273 -22.35 -2.10 -2.31
N ASP A 274 -21.09 -2.44 -2.67
CA ASP A 274 -20.80 -3.14 -3.93
C ASP A 274 -21.13 -4.64 -3.84
N PRO A 275 -22.08 -5.16 -4.65
CA PRO A 275 -22.46 -6.57 -4.62
C PRO A 275 -21.38 -7.52 -5.19
N ASN A 276 -20.33 -7.01 -5.83
CA ASN A 276 -19.25 -7.82 -6.41
C ASN A 276 -18.02 -7.95 -5.48
N ALA A 277 -18.09 -7.39 -4.28
CA ALA A 277 -17.02 -7.44 -3.29
C ALA A 277 -17.42 -8.28 -2.07
N LEU A 278 -16.42 -8.76 -1.33
CA LEU A 278 -16.63 -9.33 0.00
C LEU A 278 -16.72 -8.20 1.03
N HIS A 279 -17.47 -8.41 2.11
CA HIS A 279 -17.69 -7.39 3.13
C HIS A 279 -17.45 -7.89 4.56
N GLY A 280 -17.12 -6.95 5.46
CA GLY A 280 -17.01 -7.20 6.90
C GLY A 280 -15.98 -8.27 7.24
N ASP A 281 -16.34 -9.20 8.13
CA ASP A 281 -15.45 -10.27 8.61
C ASP A 281 -14.97 -11.20 7.48
N GLU A 282 -15.81 -11.41 6.45
CA GLU A 282 -15.44 -12.23 5.29
C GLU A 282 -14.35 -11.55 4.46
N ALA A 283 -14.47 -10.24 4.21
CA ALA A 283 -13.43 -9.44 3.56
C ALA A 283 -12.11 -9.50 4.33
N GLN A 284 -12.16 -9.32 5.65
CA GLN A 284 -10.96 -9.33 6.49
C GLN A 284 -10.31 -10.71 6.56
N ALA A 285 -11.09 -11.78 6.71
CA ALA A 285 -10.58 -13.14 6.69
C ALA A 285 -9.88 -13.44 5.36
N LYS A 286 -10.52 -13.07 4.23
CA LYS A 286 -9.96 -13.30 2.90
C LYS A 286 -8.70 -12.47 2.65
N TRP A 287 -8.65 -11.22 3.11
CA TRP A 287 -7.45 -10.40 3.06
C TRP A 287 -6.27 -11.07 3.79
N ASN A 288 -6.51 -11.61 4.99
CA ASN A 288 -5.49 -12.31 5.76
C ASN A 288 -4.98 -13.57 5.05
N GLU A 289 -5.84 -14.27 4.28
CA GLU A 289 -5.40 -15.38 3.42
C GLU A 289 -4.42 -14.91 2.34
N TYR A 290 -4.68 -13.76 1.70
CA TYR A 290 -3.78 -13.21 0.69
C TYR A 290 -2.43 -12.76 1.28
N ILE A 291 -2.44 -12.09 2.44
CA ILE A 291 -1.21 -11.73 3.15
C ILE A 291 -0.42 -12.99 3.52
N ALA A 292 -1.08 -13.99 4.11
CA ALA A 292 -0.42 -15.23 4.49
C ALA A 292 0.15 -15.99 3.28
N LYS A 293 -0.56 -16.01 2.15
CA LYS A 293 -0.07 -16.57 0.89
C LYS A 293 1.18 -15.84 0.40
N ALA A 294 1.15 -14.52 0.34
CA ALA A 294 2.25 -13.72 -0.16
C ALA A 294 3.49 -13.78 0.75
N SER A 295 3.29 -13.75 2.07
CA SER A 295 4.37 -13.86 3.07
C SER A 295 4.94 -15.27 3.24
N ALA A 296 4.28 -16.31 2.71
CA ALA A 296 4.82 -17.66 2.70
C ALA A 296 5.93 -17.85 1.65
N GLU A 297 6.07 -16.90 0.72
CA GLU A 297 7.10 -16.93 -0.31
C GLU A 297 8.49 -16.58 0.25
N THR A 298 9.54 -17.01 -0.45
CA THR A 298 10.92 -16.74 -0.02
C THR A 298 11.22 -15.24 -0.05
N ASN A 299 11.76 -14.71 1.04
CA ASN A 299 12.20 -13.32 1.11
C ASN A 299 13.60 -13.17 0.48
N LYS A 300 13.64 -12.74 -0.78
CA LYS A 300 14.89 -12.57 -1.52
C LYS A 300 15.73 -11.38 -1.06
N LEU A 301 15.18 -10.48 -0.24
CA LEU A 301 15.90 -9.33 0.32
C LEU A 301 16.50 -9.61 1.70
N GLU A 302 16.25 -10.78 2.31
CA GLU A 302 16.67 -11.09 3.70
C GLU A 302 18.16 -10.86 3.96
N ASN A 303 18.98 -11.15 2.95
CA ASN A 303 20.44 -11.07 2.97
C ASN A 303 21.01 -10.19 1.83
N ALA A 304 20.16 -9.36 1.22
CA ALA A 304 20.60 -8.49 0.14
C ALA A 304 21.64 -7.47 0.64
N GLN A 305 22.64 -7.21 -0.21
CA GLN A 305 23.62 -6.16 0.05
C GLN A 305 23.10 -4.84 -0.51
N TRP A 306 23.02 -3.82 0.34
CA TRP A 306 22.51 -2.50 -0.02
C TRP A 306 23.65 -1.55 -0.34
N ILE A 307 23.53 -0.86 -1.46
CA ILE A 307 24.42 0.22 -1.87
C ILE A 307 23.76 1.54 -1.46
N ARG A 308 24.46 2.33 -0.65
CA ARG A 308 24.01 3.66 -0.23
C ARG A 308 24.57 4.74 -1.15
N VAL A 309 23.70 5.64 -1.62
CA VAL A 309 24.05 6.86 -2.32
C VAL A 309 23.72 8.04 -1.43
N ASP A 310 24.73 8.79 -1.03
CA ASP A 310 24.57 10.03 -0.27
C ASP A 310 24.51 11.24 -1.22
N ILE A 311 23.63 12.20 -0.91
CA ILE A 311 23.34 13.38 -1.73
C ILE A 311 23.54 14.67 -0.93
#